data_AF-A0A1H4K179-F1
#
_entry.id   AF-A0A1H4K179-F1
#
_cell.length_a   1.000
_cell.length_b   1.000
_cell.length_c   1.000
_cell.angle_alpha   90.00
_cell.angle_beta   90.00
_cell.angle_gamma   90.00
#
_symmetry.space_group_name_H-M   'P 1'
#
loop_
_entity.id
_entity.type
_entity.pdbx_description
1 polymer ?
#
loop_
_entity_poly.entity_id
_entity_poly.type
_entity_poly.pdbx_seq_one_letter_code
_entity_poly.pdbx_strand_id
1 'polypeptide(L)'
;MRTDLKTCTLPPMNHGTLHAKRINHNMSEVFVKGNGKRTPAKTIGTTELLLAAARHSPAHSFDTFYAALAQVGSYASLTSEGIDAMAADLGLSYA
;
A
#
# COMPACT_ATOMS: atom_id res chain seq x y z
N MET A 1 -4.97 41.24 -20.66
CA MET A 1 -5.70 40.01 -20.32
C MET A 1 -4.75 39.12 -19.52
N ARG A 2 -4.99 38.94 -18.22
CA ARG A 2 -4.18 38.05 -17.36
C ARG A 2 -4.78 36.65 -17.44
N THR A 3 -3.99 35.70 -17.91
CA THR A 3 -4.38 34.28 -17.96
C THR A 3 -4.27 33.73 -16.54
N ASP A 4 -5.41 33.38 -15.93
CA ASP A 4 -5.44 32.67 -14.66
C ASP A 4 -4.77 31.31 -14.83
N LEU A 5 -3.61 31.15 -14.20
CA LEU A 5 -2.98 29.86 -13.99
C LEU A 5 -3.91 29.08 -13.05
N LYS A 6 -4.84 28.30 -13.62
CA LYS A 6 -5.55 27.29 -12.85
C LYS A 6 -4.51 26.34 -12.31
N THR A 7 -4.16 26.51 -11.05
CA THR A 7 -3.45 25.52 -10.25
C THR A 7 -4.18 24.21 -10.48
N CYS A 8 -3.53 23.25 -11.15
CA CYS A 8 -3.93 21.86 -11.12
C CYS A 8 -3.74 21.42 -9.67
N THR A 9 -4.74 21.65 -8.84
CA THR A 9 -4.84 21.02 -7.53
C THR A 9 -4.97 19.54 -7.82
N LEU A 10 -3.84 18.82 -7.72
CA LEU A 10 -3.89 17.37 -7.68
C LEU A 10 -4.92 17.00 -6.61
N PRO A 11 -5.83 16.05 -6.88
CA PRO A 11 -6.73 15.55 -5.85
C PRO A 11 -5.89 15.19 -4.61
N PRO A 12 -6.42 15.38 -3.40
CA PRO A 12 -5.67 15.12 -2.18
C PRO A 12 -5.03 13.73 -2.28
N MET A 13 -3.70 13.68 -2.19
CA MET A 13 -2.99 12.41 -2.08
C MET A 13 -3.65 11.66 -0.94
N ASN A 14 -4.27 10.51 -1.23
CA ASN A 14 -4.86 9.71 -0.17
C ASN A 14 -3.68 9.13 0.61
N HIS A 15 -3.30 9.80 1.70
CA HIS A 15 -2.31 9.30 2.65
C HIS A 15 -2.88 8.03 3.29
N GLY A 16 -2.63 6.90 2.62
CA GLY A 16 -2.97 5.57 3.07
C GLY A 16 -1.79 4.92 3.79
N THR A 17 -2.08 3.87 4.51
CA THR A 17 -1.11 2.90 5.00
C THR A 17 -1.50 1.55 4.40
N LEU A 18 -0.58 0.90 3.70
CA LEU A 18 -0.78 -0.47 3.30
C LEU A 18 -0.53 -1.35 4.52
N HIS A 19 -1.48 -2.23 4.79
CA HIS A 19 -1.40 -3.17 5.88
C HIS A 19 -1.42 -4.60 5.32
N ALA A 20 -0.53 -5.44 5.83
CA ALA A 20 -0.45 -6.83 5.43
C ALA A 20 -0.25 -7.76 6.62
N LYS A 21 -0.93 -8.90 6.61
CA LYS A 21 -0.76 -9.98 7.57
C LYS A 21 -0.40 -11.25 6.82
N ARG A 22 0.72 -11.89 7.15
CA ARG A 22 1.04 -13.20 6.58
C ARG A 22 0.12 -14.26 7.19
N ILE A 23 -0.65 -14.97 6.36
CA ILE A 23 -1.53 -16.05 6.82
C ILE A 23 -0.81 -17.40 6.74
N ASN A 24 0.01 -17.61 5.71
CA ASN A 24 0.86 -18.77 5.55
C ASN A 24 2.09 -18.43 4.70
N HIS A 25 2.88 -19.43 4.30
CA HIS A 25 4.11 -19.18 3.55
C HIS A 25 3.90 -18.46 2.20
N ASN A 26 2.74 -18.66 1.57
CA ASN A 26 2.46 -18.23 0.21
C ASN A 26 1.41 -17.12 0.12
N MET A 27 0.63 -16.88 1.18
CA MET A 27 -0.51 -15.96 1.15
C MET A 27 -0.46 -14.94 2.29
N SER A 28 -0.81 -13.71 1.94
CA SER A 28 -0.96 -12.59 2.87
C SER A 28 -2.36 -11.96 2.73
N GLU A 29 -2.99 -11.64 3.85
CA GLU A 29 -4.16 -10.76 3.88
C GLU A 29 -3.69 -9.31 3.81
N VAL A 30 -4.26 -8.52 2.91
CA VAL A 30 -3.83 -7.15 2.64
C VAL A 30 -5.03 -6.20 2.58
N PHE A 31 -4.86 -5.00 3.12
CA PHE A 31 -5.81 -3.91 2.95
C PHE A 31 -5.13 -2.55 3.04
N VAL A 32 -5.77 -1.52 2.50
CA VAL A 32 -5.33 -0.13 2.65
C VAL A 32 -6.21 0.56 3.69
N LYS A 33 -5.59 1.34 4.57
CA LYS A 33 -6.30 2.21 5.52
C LYS A 33 -5.88 3.66 5.26
N GLY A 34 -6.83 4.53 4.94
CA GLY A 34 -6.57 5.94 4.64
C GLY A 34 -7.78 6.80 5.03
N ASN A 35 -7.55 7.96 5.64
CA ASN A 35 -8.61 8.89 6.05
C ASN A 35 -9.77 8.24 6.85
N GLY A 36 -9.43 7.29 7.74
CA GLY A 36 -10.42 6.54 8.53
C GLY A 36 -11.21 5.47 7.77
N LYS A 37 -11.03 5.39 6.44
CA LYS A 37 -11.62 4.36 5.59
C LYS A 37 -10.66 3.19 5.41
N ARG A 38 -11.22 1.99 5.29
CA ARG A 38 -10.47 0.74 5.10
C ARG A 38 -11.02 0.01 3.89
N THR A 39 -10.12 -0.48 3.02
CA THR A 39 -10.50 -1.42 1.96
C THR A 39 -10.88 -2.77 2.60
N PRO A 40 -11.81 -3.54 2.01
CA PRO A 40 -11.98 -4.93 2.38
C PRO A 40 -10.64 -5.66 2.32
N ALA A 41 -10.40 -6.55 3.30
CA ALA A 41 -9.20 -7.38 3.29
C ALA A 41 -9.27 -8.35 2.11
N LYS A 42 -8.19 -8.45 1.35
CA LYS A 42 -8.03 -9.43 0.27
C LYS A 42 -6.86 -10.35 0.55
N THR A 43 -6.97 -11.60 0.09
CA THR A 43 -5.85 -12.53 0.17
C THR A 43 -5.07 -12.48 -1.15
N ILE A 44 -3.77 -12.21 -1.07
CA ILE A 44 -2.86 -12.04 -2.21
C ILE A 44 -1.63 -12.92 -1.98
N GLY A 45 -0.95 -13.34 -3.06
CA GLY A 45 0.32 -14.05 -2.93
C GLY A 45 1.35 -13.21 -2.17
N THR A 46 2.02 -13.78 -1.17
CA THR A 46 3.06 -13.08 -0.40
C THR A 46 4.17 -12.57 -1.33
N THR A 47 4.54 -13.34 -2.35
CA THR A 47 5.51 -12.91 -3.38
C THR A 47 5.01 -11.71 -4.18
N GLU A 48 3.75 -11.69 -4.59
CA GLU A 48 3.16 -10.59 -5.35
C GLU A 48 3.13 -9.30 -4.52
N LEU A 49 2.73 -9.42 -3.25
CA LEU A 49 2.78 -8.32 -2.28
C LEU A 49 4.19 -7.76 -2.12
N LEU A 50 5.20 -8.62 -1.95
CA LEU A 50 6.59 -8.19 -1.78
C LEU A 50 7.14 -7.54 -3.04
N LEU A 51 6.80 -8.04 -4.24
CA LEU A 51 7.19 -7.42 -5.50
C LEU A 51 6.55 -6.05 -5.69
N ALA A 52 5.27 -5.91 -5.37
CA ALA A 52 4.58 -4.62 -5.41
C ALA A 52 5.21 -3.63 -4.41
N ALA A 53 5.52 -4.10 -3.20
CA ALA A 53 6.23 -3.32 -2.17
C ALA A 53 7.61 -2.86 -2.65
N ALA A 54 8.41 -3.75 -3.23
CA ALA A 54 9.74 -3.43 -3.72
C ALA A 54 9.74 -2.40 -4.88
N ARG A 55 8.70 -2.42 -5.74
CA ARG A 55 8.60 -1.50 -6.88
C ARG A 55 8.23 -0.07 -6.49
N HIS A 56 7.33 0.08 -5.52
CA HIS A 56 6.70 1.38 -5.23
C HIS A 56 7.12 2.01 -3.90
N SER A 57 7.94 1.32 -3.10
CA SER A 57 8.41 1.82 -1.79
C SER A 57 9.88 2.20 -1.84
N PRO A 58 10.30 3.21 -1.05
CA PRO A 58 11.71 3.43 -0.77
C PRO A 58 12.36 2.20 -0.11
N ALA A 59 13.64 1.95 -0.40
CA ALA A 59 14.37 0.77 0.07
C ALA A 59 14.26 0.54 1.60
N HIS A 60 14.49 1.59 2.40
CA HIS A 60 14.40 1.49 3.87
C HIS A 60 12.99 1.11 4.37
N SER A 61 11.94 1.59 3.69
CA SER A 61 10.56 1.29 4.05
C SER A 61 10.19 -0.14 3.65
N PHE A 62 10.66 -0.59 2.49
CA PHE A 62 10.53 -1.97 2.04
C PHE A 62 11.22 -2.94 3.00
N ASP A 63 12.47 -2.67 3.41
CA ASP A 63 13.21 -3.55 4.33
C ASP A 63 12.50 -3.71 5.67
N THR A 64 11.99 -2.59 6.21
CA THR A 64 11.20 -2.59 7.45
C THR A 64 9.92 -3.41 7.29
N PHE A 65 9.20 -3.22 6.18
CA PHE A 65 7.99 -3.97 5.87
C PHE A 65 8.26 -5.47 5.69
N TYR A 66 9.31 -5.83 4.94
CA TYR A 66 9.71 -7.21 4.70
C TYR A 66 10.10 -7.92 6.00
N ALA A 67 10.92 -7.28 6.84
CA ALA A 67 11.31 -7.83 8.14
C ALA A 67 10.10 -8.08 9.04
N ALA A 68 9.14 -7.15 9.08
CA ALA A 68 7.91 -7.30 9.84
C ALA A 68 7.00 -8.42 9.29
N LEU A 69 6.93 -8.59 7.97
CA LEU A 69 6.06 -9.56 7.30
C LEU A 69 6.65 -10.98 7.26
N ALA A 70 7.94 -11.15 7.52
CA ALA A 70 8.62 -12.45 7.46
C ALA A 70 7.97 -13.51 8.40
N GLN A 71 7.33 -13.08 9.48
CA GLN A 71 6.70 -13.96 10.47
C GLN A 71 5.22 -14.22 10.13
N VAL A 72 4.82 -15.50 10.16
CA VAL A 72 3.40 -15.88 10.00
C VAL A 72 2.59 -15.32 11.16
N GLY A 73 1.42 -14.74 10.87
CA GLY A 73 0.55 -14.09 11.84
C GLY A 73 0.96 -12.66 12.20
N SER A 74 2.15 -12.20 11.78
CA SER A 74 2.61 -10.83 12.00
C SER A 74 1.91 -9.83 11.08
N TYR A 75 1.75 -8.62 11.59
CA TYR A 75 1.12 -7.51 10.89
C TYR A 75 2.17 -6.45 10.56
N ALA A 76 2.34 -6.20 9.26
CA ALA A 76 3.26 -5.21 8.73
C ALA A 76 2.47 -4.05 8.13
N SER A 77 3.06 -2.85 8.17
CA SER A 77 2.46 -1.66 7.60
C SER A 77 3.49 -0.78 6.91
N LEU A 78 3.09 -0.18 5.80
CA LEU A 78 3.92 0.72 5.02
C LEU A 78 3.18 2.04 4.81
N THR A 79 3.84 3.16 5.12
CA THR A 79 3.39 4.53 4.83
C THR A 79 4.28 5.10 3.72
N SER A 80 3.75 5.31 2.51
CA SER A 80 4.55 5.79 1.37
C SER A 80 3.68 6.50 0.33
N GLU A 81 4.26 7.46 -0.38
CA GLU A 81 3.64 8.18 -1.50
C GLU A 81 3.34 7.26 -2.70
N GLY A 82 3.92 6.05 -2.77
CA GLY A 82 3.65 5.05 -3.80
C GLY A 82 2.47 4.10 -3.51
N ILE A 83 1.72 4.31 -2.42
CA ILE A 83 0.67 3.36 -1.99
C ILE A 83 -0.47 3.23 -3.01
N ASP A 84 -0.85 4.30 -3.69
CA ASP A 84 -1.93 4.24 -4.68
C ASP A 84 -1.54 3.38 -5.90
N ALA A 85 -0.29 3.50 -6.37
CA ALA A 85 0.25 2.66 -7.44
C ALA A 85 0.33 1.19 -7.01
N MET A 86 0.75 0.94 -5.76
CA MET A 86 0.79 -0.40 -5.21
C MET A 86 -0.61 -0.99 -5.01
N ALA A 87 -1.57 -0.19 -4.55
CA ALA A 87 -2.95 -0.62 -4.42
C ALA A 87 -3.53 -1.00 -5.78
N ALA A 88 -3.26 -0.21 -6.83
CA ALA A 88 -3.66 -0.55 -8.19
C ALA A 88 -3.04 -1.87 -8.69
N ASP A 89 -1.73 -2.08 -8.48
CA ASP A 89 -1.03 -3.33 -8.81
C ASP A 89 -1.67 -4.55 -8.14
N LEU A 90 -2.10 -4.37 -6.89
CA LEU A 90 -2.70 -5.42 -6.06
C LEU A 90 -4.22 -5.54 -6.25
N GLY A 91 -4.81 -4.75 -7.16
CA GLY A 91 -6.27 -4.71 -7.39
C GLY A 91 -7.05 -4.30 -6.14
N LEU A 92 -6.47 -3.47 -5.28
CA LEU A 92 -7.06 -2.90 -4.08
C LEU A 92 -7.69 -1.54 -4.40
N SER A 93 -8.85 -1.28 -3.84
CA SER A 93 -9.55 0.01 -3.95
C SER A 93 -10.24 0.34 -2.64
N TYR A 94 -10.24 1.62 -2.27
CA TYR A 94 -11.10 2.10 -1.18
C TYR A 94 -12.56 1.82 -1.53
N ALA A 95 -13.28 1.26 -0.56
CA ALA A 95 -14.73 1.07 -0.61
C ALA A 95 -15.45 2.21 0.12
#